data_AF-A0A6G2D5V2-F1
#
_entry.id   AF-A0A6G2D5V2-F1
#
_cell.length_a   1.000
_cell.length_b   1.000
_cell.length_c   1.000
_cell.angle_alpha   90.00
_cell.angle_beta   90.00
_cell.angle_gamma   90.00
#
_symmetry.space_group_name_H-M   'P 1'
#
loop_
_entity.id
_entity.type
_entity.pdbx_description
1 polymer ?
#
loop_
_entity_poly.entity_id
_entity_poly.type
_entity_poly.pdbx_seq_one_letter_code
_entity_poly.pdbx_strand_id
1 'polypeptide(L)'
;VTGSNGKTTTKDMLAHLLSTSFKTYKTQGNYNNEIGLPYTVLHMPDDTEKLVLEMGQDHLGDIHLLSELAHPKTAIVTLVGEAHLAFFKDRSEIAKGKLQIADGMEKG
;
A
#
# COMPACT_ATOMS: atom_id res chain seq x y z
N VAL A 1 -0.39 2.47 -1.70
CA VAL A 1 0.12 2.01 -3.02
C VAL A 1 0.21 0.50 -3.01
N THR A 2 -0.33 -0.20 -4.03
CA THR A 2 -0.18 -1.65 -4.19
C THR A 2 0.00 -2.05 -5.66
N GLY A 3 0.30 -3.33 -5.90
CA GLY A 3 0.46 -3.94 -7.21
C GLY A 3 1.35 -5.18 -7.16
N SER A 4 1.46 -5.90 -8.27
CA SER A 4 2.41 -7.01 -8.41
C SER A 4 3.82 -6.45 -8.61
N ASN A 5 3.97 -5.47 -9.51
CA ASN A 5 5.23 -4.81 -9.84
C ASN A 5 5.15 -3.28 -9.73
N GLY A 6 6.29 -2.62 -9.52
CA GLY A 6 6.39 -1.16 -9.48
C GLY A 6 5.95 -0.49 -8.18
N LYS A 7 5.49 -1.26 -7.17
CA LYS A 7 5.06 -0.73 -5.86
C LYS A 7 6.09 0.22 -5.24
N THR A 8 7.31 -0.29 -5.05
CA THR A 8 8.38 0.43 -4.35
C THR A 8 8.80 1.68 -5.11
N THR A 9 8.94 1.59 -6.43
CA THR A 9 9.23 2.74 -7.29
C THR A 9 8.13 3.79 -7.21
N THR A 10 6.86 3.40 -7.34
CA THR A 10 5.72 4.33 -7.26
C THR A 10 5.61 4.96 -5.88
N LYS A 11 5.80 4.19 -4.81
CA LYS A 11 5.84 4.69 -3.42
C LYS A 11 6.96 5.72 -3.24
N ASP A 12 8.18 5.41 -3.71
CA ASP A 12 9.33 6.29 -3.56
C ASP A 12 9.19 7.58 -4.39
N MET A 13 8.72 7.48 -5.63
CA MET A 13 8.44 8.64 -6.48
C MET A 13 7.33 9.53 -5.89
N LEU A 14 6.22 8.94 -5.45
CA LEU A 14 5.13 9.69 -4.84
C LEU A 14 5.58 10.42 -3.58
N ALA A 15 6.30 9.72 -2.70
CA ALA A 15 6.85 10.33 -1.49
C ALA A 15 7.81 11.47 -1.83
N HIS A 16 8.70 11.28 -2.81
CA HIS A 16 9.65 12.32 -3.24
C HIS A 16 8.95 13.57 -3.78
N LEU A 17 7.89 13.41 -4.57
CA LEU A 17 7.10 14.53 -5.08
C LEU A 17 6.35 15.26 -3.94
N LEU A 18 5.73 14.52 -3.02
CA LEU A 18 5.03 15.11 -1.87
C LEU A 18 5.98 15.86 -0.92
N SER A 19 7.21 15.35 -0.74
CA SER A 19 8.27 15.99 0.04
C SER A 19 8.67 17.38 -0.47
N THR A 20 8.34 17.75 -1.71
CA THR A 20 8.61 19.10 -2.23
C THR A 20 7.79 20.19 -1.54
N SER A 21 6.64 19.81 -0.97
CA SER A 21 5.65 20.75 -0.39
C SER A 21 5.20 20.38 1.02
N PHE A 22 5.39 19.13 1.46
CA PHE A 22 4.89 18.62 2.73
C PHE A 22 5.92 17.77 3.46
N LYS A 23 5.89 17.78 4.79
CA LYS A 23 6.61 16.81 5.63
C LYS A 23 6.05 15.42 5.39
N THR A 24 6.80 14.63 4.63
CA THR A 24 6.32 13.35 4.09
C THR A 24 7.11 12.20 4.68
N TYR A 25 6.40 11.20 5.20
CA TYR A 25 6.97 9.91 5.60
C TYR A 25 6.44 8.79 4.70
N LYS A 26 7.15 7.66 4.67
CA LYS A 26 6.80 6.53 3.80
C LYS A 26 7.19 5.19 4.42
N THR A 27 6.59 4.11 3.91
CA THR A 27 7.03 2.73 4.18
C THR A 27 8.53 2.57 3.88
N GLN A 28 9.29 2.14 4.90
CA GLN A 28 10.71 1.84 4.80
C GLN A 28 10.92 0.39 4.37
N GLY A 29 11.91 0.14 3.51
CA GLY A 29 12.19 -1.20 2.99
C GLY A 29 10.94 -1.89 2.41
N ASN A 30 10.70 -3.11 2.87
CA ASN A 30 9.56 -3.98 2.50
C ASN A 30 8.53 -4.10 3.64
N TYR A 31 8.41 -3.11 4.53
CA TYR A 31 7.45 -3.12 5.64
C TYR A 31 6.02 -2.82 5.17
N ASN A 32 5.51 -3.65 4.28
CA ASN A 32 4.25 -3.46 3.55
C ASN A 32 3.17 -4.48 3.93
N ASN A 33 3.38 -5.29 4.98
CA ASN A 33 2.46 -6.33 5.44
C ASN A 33 1.79 -5.96 6.78
N GLU A 34 1.07 -6.90 7.38
CA GLU A 34 0.30 -6.73 8.62
C GLU A 34 1.13 -6.35 9.85
N ILE A 35 2.44 -6.59 9.82
CA ILE A 35 3.39 -6.16 10.87
C ILE A 35 4.07 -4.86 10.47
N GLY A 36 4.58 -4.79 9.23
CA GLY A 36 5.38 -3.68 8.74
C GLY A 36 4.60 -2.38 8.57
N LEU A 37 3.32 -2.46 8.21
CA LEU A 37 2.49 -1.27 8.02
C LEU A 37 2.20 -0.57 9.36
N PRO A 38 1.72 -1.25 10.42
CA PRO A 38 1.59 -0.64 11.75
C PRO A 38 2.93 -0.09 12.27
N TYR A 39 4.02 -0.82 12.06
CA TYR A 39 5.36 -0.35 12.41
C TYR A 39 5.67 0.99 11.72
N THR A 40 5.41 1.10 10.41
CA THR A 40 5.64 2.34 9.66
C THR A 40 4.81 3.50 10.23
N VAL A 41 3.53 3.27 10.53
CA VAL A 41 2.62 4.29 11.07
C VAL A 41 3.11 4.79 12.43
N LEU A 42 3.50 3.88 13.33
CA LEU A 42 3.98 4.24 14.67
C LEU A 42 5.36 4.91 14.68
N HIS A 43 6.15 4.75 13.61
CA HIS A 43 7.48 5.37 13.47
C HIS A 43 7.46 6.67 12.68
N MET A 44 6.30 7.14 12.21
CA MET A 44 6.24 8.43 11.53
C MET A 44 6.56 9.57 12.50
N PRO A 45 7.36 10.58 12.10
CA PRO A 45 7.54 11.77 12.91
C PRO A 45 6.20 12.45 13.24
N ASP A 46 6.07 13.02 14.44
CA ASP A 46 4.84 13.66 14.92
C ASP A 46 4.35 14.80 14.01
N ASP A 47 5.25 15.43 13.26
CA ASP A 47 4.97 16.54 12.34
C ASP A 47 4.73 16.08 10.89
N THR A 48 4.49 14.79 10.65
CA THR A 48 4.20 14.23 9.32
C THR A 48 2.85 14.74 8.79
N GLU A 49 2.87 15.38 7.63
CA GLU A 49 1.67 15.91 6.94
C GLU A 49 1.14 14.96 5.86
N LYS A 50 1.99 14.09 5.32
CA LYS A 50 1.66 13.09 4.30
C LYS A 50 2.36 11.78 4.60
N LEU A 51 1.62 10.67 4.58
CA LEU A 51 2.15 9.33 4.78
C LEU A 51 1.91 8.48 3.53
N VAL A 52 2.97 7.93 2.94
CA VAL A 52 2.89 7.06 1.77
C VAL A 52 3.12 5.61 2.18
N LEU A 53 2.03 4.83 2.24
CA LEU A 53 2.06 3.42 2.62
C LEU A 53 2.09 2.51 1.39
N GLU A 54 3.00 1.54 1.40
CA GLU A 54 3.00 0.39 0.49
C GLU A 54 2.24 -0.76 1.14
N MET A 55 1.37 -1.44 0.38
CA MET A 55 0.55 -2.56 0.85
C MET A 55 0.79 -3.80 0.00
N GLY A 56 1.33 -4.85 0.63
CA GLY A 56 1.57 -6.18 0.08
C GLY A 56 0.38 -7.12 0.30
N GLN A 57 0.40 -8.26 -0.38
CA GLN A 57 -0.51 -9.37 -0.11
C GLN A 57 0.21 -10.68 -0.43
N ASP A 58 0.08 -11.67 0.45
CA ASP A 58 0.40 -13.06 0.18
C ASP A 58 -0.88 -13.89 0.02
N HIS A 59 -1.97 -13.48 0.66
CA HIS A 59 -3.29 -14.10 0.60
C HIS A 59 -4.37 -13.08 0.24
N LEU A 60 -5.52 -13.58 -0.24
CA LEU A 60 -6.70 -12.75 -0.44
C LEU A 60 -7.22 -12.25 0.93
N GLY A 61 -7.43 -10.95 1.07
CA GLY A 61 -7.84 -10.33 2.33
C GLY A 61 -6.75 -9.53 3.04
N ASP A 62 -5.47 -9.73 2.71
CA ASP A 62 -4.39 -8.99 3.38
C ASP A 62 -4.51 -7.49 3.12
N ILE A 63 -4.74 -7.08 1.87
CA ILE A 63 -4.90 -5.66 1.54
C ILE A 63 -6.18 -5.08 2.12
N HIS A 64 -7.24 -5.87 2.25
CA HIS A 64 -8.45 -5.45 2.96
C HIS A 64 -8.11 -5.03 4.39
N LEU A 65 -7.41 -5.90 5.14
CA LEU A 65 -6.95 -5.59 6.50
C LEU A 65 -6.09 -4.33 6.54
N LEU A 66 -5.12 -4.21 5.61
CA LEU A 66 -4.23 -3.06 5.56
C LEU A 66 -4.97 -1.76 5.22
N SER A 67 -5.96 -1.82 4.34
CA SER A 67 -6.78 -0.67 3.95
C SER A 67 -7.67 -0.20 5.10
N GLU A 68 -8.37 -1.13 5.76
CA GLU A 68 -9.20 -0.83 6.94
C GLU A 68 -8.38 -0.28 8.11
N LEU A 69 -7.12 -0.71 8.26
CA LEU A 69 -6.25 -0.17 9.30
C LEU A 69 -5.77 1.26 8.96
N ALA A 70 -5.40 1.51 7.71
CA ALA A 70 -4.75 2.74 7.30
C ALA A 70 -5.72 3.87 6.87
N HIS A 71 -6.97 3.53 6.56
CA HIS A 71 -7.97 4.42 5.96
C HIS A 71 -7.41 5.36 4.87
N PRO A 72 -6.94 4.83 3.71
CA PRO A 72 -6.23 5.62 2.72
C PRO A 72 -7.09 6.76 2.16
N LYS A 73 -6.56 7.99 2.17
CA LYS A 73 -7.20 9.11 1.46
C LYS A 73 -7.16 8.94 -0.06
N THR A 74 -6.10 8.33 -0.58
CA THR A 74 -5.92 8.08 -2.01
C THR A 74 -5.13 6.80 -2.18
N ALA A 75 -5.59 5.94 -3.08
CA ALA A 75 -4.94 4.68 -3.40
C ALA A 75 -4.46 4.65 -4.85
N ILE A 76 -3.38 3.90 -5.07
CA ILE A 76 -2.85 3.60 -6.41
C ILE A 76 -2.65 2.10 -6.48
N VAL A 77 -3.26 1.48 -7.48
CA VAL A 77 -2.95 0.13 -7.93
C VAL A 77 -2.09 0.26 -9.19
N THR A 78 -0.88 -0.29 -9.17
CA THR A 78 0.02 -0.27 -10.33
C THR A 78 -0.35 -1.40 -11.30
N LEU A 79 0.61 -2.28 -11.63
CA LEU A 79 0.39 -3.41 -12.51
C LEU A 79 -0.11 -4.62 -11.72
N VAL A 80 -1.22 -5.22 -12.16
CA VAL A 80 -1.64 -6.56 -11.73
C VAL A 80 -0.99 -7.60 -12.65
N GLY A 81 0.16 -8.11 -12.23
CA GLY A 81 0.92 -9.16 -12.91
C GLY A 81 0.87 -10.48 -12.17
N GLU A 82 1.42 -11.52 -12.80
CA GLU A 82 1.63 -12.84 -12.18
C GLU A 82 2.77 -12.74 -11.15
N ALA A 83 2.42 -12.38 -9.93
CA ALA A 83 3.30 -12.49 -8.78
C ALA A 83 2.58 -13.36 -7.75
N HIS A 84 3.31 -14.23 -7.06
CA HIS A 84 2.77 -15.09 -6.00
C HIS A 84 1.66 -16.07 -6.45
N LEU A 85 1.74 -16.61 -7.68
CA LEU A 85 0.83 -17.67 -8.18
C LEU A 85 0.76 -18.92 -7.27
N ALA A 86 1.72 -19.12 -6.37
CA ALA A 86 1.69 -20.22 -5.40
C ALA A 86 0.50 -20.16 -4.44
N PHE A 87 -0.03 -18.96 -4.17
CA PHE A 87 -1.12 -18.73 -3.20
C PHE A 87 -2.42 -18.23 -3.84
N PHE A 88 -2.41 -17.92 -5.14
CA PHE A 88 -3.55 -17.38 -5.88
C PHE A 88 -3.92 -18.28 -7.07
N LYS A 89 -5.22 -18.52 -7.25
CA LYS A 89 -5.77 -19.41 -8.30
C LYS A 89 -5.54 -18.88 -9.70
N ASP A 90 -5.73 -17.57 -9.90
CA ASP A 90 -5.60 -16.91 -11.19
C ASP A 90 -5.34 -15.40 -11.04
N ARG A 91 -5.08 -14.71 -12.16
CA ARG A 91 -4.86 -13.26 -12.19
C ARG A 91 -6.09 -12.45 -11.73
N SER A 92 -7.30 -12.99 -11.84
CA SER A 92 -8.52 -12.32 -11.39
C SER A 92 -8.58 -12.28 -9.87
N GLU A 93 -8.13 -13.34 -9.19
CA GLU A 93 -8.04 -13.37 -7.73
C GLU A 93 -6.96 -12.40 -7.21
N ILE A 94 -5.81 -12.30 -7.90
CA ILE A 94 -4.80 -11.28 -7.60
C ILE A 94 -5.40 -9.88 -7.76
N ALA A 95 -6.09 -9.61 -8.89
CA ALA A 95 -6.74 -8.33 -9.15
C ALA A 95 -7.77 -7.99 -8.06
N LYS A 96 -8.60 -8.96 -7.68
CA LYS A 96 -9.58 -8.82 -6.60
C LYS A 96 -8.91 -8.42 -5.29
N GLY A 97 -7.83 -9.09 -4.91
CA GLY A 97 -7.07 -8.74 -3.70
C GLY A 97 -6.49 -7.32 -3.76
N LYS A 98 -5.92 -6.92 -4.90
CA LYS A 98 -5.36 -5.57 -5.07
C LYS A 98 -6.42 -4.47 -5.00
N LEU A 99 -7.64 -4.73 -5.46
CA LEU A 99 -8.74 -3.78 -5.40
C LEU A 99 -9.30 -3.57 -3.98
N GLN A 100 -9.01 -4.47 -3.05
CA GLN A 100 -9.36 -4.29 -1.63
C GLN A 100 -8.68 -3.07 -1.00
N ILE A 101 -7.72 -2.45 -1.69
CA ILE A 101 -7.09 -1.21 -1.22
C ILE A 101 -8.12 -0.08 -1.05
N ALA A 102 -9.27 -0.17 -1.74
CA ALA A 102 -10.35 0.78 -1.66
C ALA A 102 -11.31 0.55 -0.48
N ASP A 103 -11.25 -0.59 0.20
CA ASP A 103 -12.27 -0.99 1.19
C ASP A 103 -12.35 0.00 2.37
N GLY A 104 -11.20 0.40 2.92
CA GLY A 104 -11.11 1.37 4.01
C GLY A 104 -11.14 2.84 3.60
N MET A 105 -11.35 3.14 2.30
CA MET A 105 -11.39 4.52 1.80
C MET A 105 -12.78 5.14 2.02
N GLU A 106 -12.80 6.44 2.31
CA GLU A 106 -14.06 7.21 2.34
C GLU A 106 -14.66 7.35 0.93
N LYS A 107 -15.99 7.48 0.85
CA LYS A 107 -16.69 7.73 -0.41
C LYS A 107 -16.28 9.08 -1.01
N GLY A 108 -15.84 9.09 -2.27
CA GLY A 108 -15.45 10.29 -3.02
C GLY A 108 -15.29 10.02 -4.50
#